data_AF-A0A183EY14-F1
#
_entry.id   AF-A0A183EY14-F1
#
_cell.length_a   1.000
_cell.length_b   1.000
_cell.length_c   1.000
_cell.angle_alpha   90.00
_cell.angle_beta   90.00
_cell.angle_gamma   90.00
#
_symmetry.space_group_name_H-M   'P 1'
#
loop_
_entity.id
_entity.type
_entity.pdbx_description
1 polymer ?
#
loop_
_entity_poly.entity_id
_entity_poly.type
_entity_poly.pdbx_seq_one_letter_code
_entity_poly.pdbx_strand_id
1 'polypeptide(L)'
;MSGMMSFYLKGGIDESREFLSGLKIFTVAESLGGFESLAELPAIMTHASVPLEIRTRLGITDNLIRISVGIEDVEDLIQDLDQALKKAVSSFCTWFPEYDDISLLLA
;
A
#
# COMPACT_ATOMS: atom_id res chain seq x y z
N MET A 1 -2.62 -5.10 18.33
CA MET A 1 -1.50 -5.49 17.46
C MET A 1 -1.61 -4.64 16.22
N SER A 2 -0.79 -3.59 16.12
CA SER A 2 -0.90 -2.57 15.07
C SER A 2 0.26 -2.73 14.10
N GLY A 3 -0.03 -3.19 12.88
CA GLY A 3 0.85 -3.13 11.70
C GLY A 3 0.19 -2.39 10.54
N MET A 4 -0.84 -1.59 10.84
CA MET A 4 -1.66 -0.90 9.85
C MET A 4 -0.95 0.33 9.33
N MET A 5 -0.72 0.40 8.02
CA MET A 5 -0.16 1.57 7.34
C MET A 5 -0.91 1.82 6.05
N SER A 6 -1.05 3.09 5.68
CA SER A 6 -1.59 3.49 4.37
C SER A 6 -0.62 4.43 3.68
N PHE A 7 -0.51 4.32 2.37
CA PHE A 7 0.35 5.17 1.55
C PHE A 7 -0.25 5.40 0.17
N TYR A 8 0.17 6.48 -0.49
CA TYR A 8 -0.25 6.79 -1.85
C TYR A 8 0.83 6.34 -2.83
N LEU A 9 0.47 5.47 -3.77
CA LEU A 9 1.36 5.05 -4.84
C LEU A 9 1.44 6.14 -5.91
N LYS A 10 2.62 6.35 -6.50
CA LYS A 10 2.73 7.21 -7.69
C LYS A 10 2.02 6.53 -8.86
N GLY A 11 1.19 7.29 -9.57
CA GLY A 11 0.33 6.78 -10.63
C GLY A 11 -1.14 6.82 -10.21
N GLY A 12 -1.96 5.99 -10.85
CA GLY A 12 -3.39 5.85 -10.59
C GLY A 12 -3.77 4.39 -10.36
N ILE A 13 -5.01 4.07 -10.75
CA ILE A 13 -5.62 2.75 -10.49
C ILE A 13 -4.85 1.60 -11.13
N ASP A 14 -4.22 1.83 -12.29
CA ASP A 14 -3.54 0.79 -13.05
C ASP A 14 -2.22 0.41 -12.37
N GLU A 15 -1.42 1.39 -11.93
CA GLU A 15 -0.21 1.15 -11.15
C GLU A 15 -0.53 0.49 -9.80
N SER A 16 -1.62 0.90 -9.14
CA SER A 16 -2.06 0.26 -7.89
C SER A 16 -2.47 -1.20 -8.07
N ARG A 17 -3.15 -1.52 -9.18
CA ARG A 17 -3.46 -2.92 -9.53
C ARG A 17 -2.20 -3.71 -9.86
N GLU A 18 -1.28 -3.12 -10.61
CA GLU A 18 -0.01 -3.77 -10.96
C GLU A 18 0.81 -4.07 -9.70
N PHE A 19 0.89 -3.11 -8.77
CA PHE A 19 1.54 -3.27 -7.46
C PHE A 19 0.93 -4.43 -6.68
N LEU A 20 -0.39 -4.43 -6.48
CA LEU A 20 -1.08 -5.49 -5.72
C LEU A 20 -0.92 -6.87 -6.38
N SER A 21 -0.96 -6.94 -7.71
CA SER A 21 -0.73 -8.18 -8.46
C SER A 21 0.74 -8.66 -8.40
N GLY A 22 1.65 -7.76 -8.06
CA GLY A 22 3.08 -8.04 -7.92
C GLY A 22 3.44 -8.70 -6.60
N LEU A 23 2.65 -8.46 -5.54
CA LEU A 23 2.91 -8.98 -4.19
C LEU A 23 2.89 -10.50 -4.14
N LYS A 24 3.81 -11.08 -3.39
CA LYS A 24 3.98 -12.53 -3.24
C LYS A 24 3.78 -13.01 -1.81
N ILE A 25 4.04 -12.16 -0.83
CA ILE A 25 3.90 -12.43 0.59
C ILE A 25 2.62 -11.78 1.09
N PHE A 26 2.44 -10.49 0.79
CA PHE A 26 1.19 -9.80 1.14
C PHE A 26 0.02 -10.41 0.37
N THR A 27 -0.97 -10.89 1.10
CA THR A 27 -2.21 -11.40 0.51
C THR A 27 -3.19 -10.26 0.26
N VAL A 28 -3.77 -10.21 -0.94
CA VAL A 28 -4.78 -9.21 -1.27
C VAL A 28 -6.13 -9.63 -0.67
N ALA A 29 -6.52 -9.01 0.44
CA ALA A 29 -7.77 -9.31 1.15
C ALA A 29 -8.30 -8.11 1.94
N GLU A 30 -9.60 -8.09 2.20
CA GLU A 30 -10.29 -7.02 2.96
C GLU A 30 -10.16 -7.17 4.48
N SER A 31 -9.68 -8.32 4.96
CA SER A 31 -9.50 -8.59 6.39
C SER A 31 -8.26 -7.88 6.93
N LEU A 32 -8.19 -7.66 8.25
CA LEU A 32 -7.06 -7.00 8.92
C LEU A 32 -6.77 -7.64 10.28
N GLY A 33 -5.51 -7.57 10.73
CA GLY A 33 -5.12 -7.93 12.10
C GLY A 33 -4.88 -9.42 12.38
N GLY A 34 -4.66 -10.23 11.33
CA GLY A 34 -4.16 -11.59 11.44
C GLY A 34 -2.65 -11.65 11.71
N PHE A 35 -2.11 -12.86 11.80
CA PHE A 35 -0.65 -13.07 11.81
C PHE A 35 -0.03 -12.89 10.40
N GLU A 36 -0.87 -12.93 9.37
CA GLU A 36 -0.51 -12.79 7.96
C GLU A 36 -0.54 -11.33 7.50
N SER A 37 0.39 -10.99 6.60
CA SER A 37 0.49 -9.69 5.96
C SER A 37 -0.57 -9.53 4.87
N LEU A 38 -1.35 -8.46 4.95
CA LEU A 38 -2.47 -8.18 4.06
C LEU A 38 -2.31 -6.84 3.36
N ALA A 39 -2.77 -6.75 2.12
CA ALA A 39 -2.80 -5.51 1.34
C ALA A 39 -4.16 -5.33 0.66
N GLU A 40 -4.62 -4.08 0.55
CA GLU A 40 -5.86 -3.77 -0.15
C GLU A 40 -5.80 -2.41 -0.85
N LEU A 41 -6.72 -2.24 -1.79
CA LEU A 41 -7.03 -0.98 -2.45
C LEU A 41 -8.44 -0.54 -2.03
N PRO A 42 -8.56 0.34 -1.00
CA PRO A 42 -9.86 0.70 -0.42
C PRO A 42 -10.84 1.25 -1.45
N ALA A 43 -10.35 1.96 -2.46
CA ALA A 43 -11.18 2.57 -3.51
C ALA A 43 -12.06 1.55 -4.26
N ILE A 44 -11.58 0.33 -4.52
CA ILE A 44 -12.32 -0.69 -5.28
C ILE A 44 -12.73 -1.91 -4.46
N MET A 45 -12.33 -1.97 -3.19
CA MET A 45 -12.64 -3.06 -2.28
C MET A 45 -13.55 -2.54 -1.15
N THR A 46 -12.99 -2.30 0.04
CA THR A 46 -13.72 -1.98 1.26
C THR A 46 -14.62 -0.74 1.19
N HIS A 47 -14.30 0.23 0.34
CA HIS A 47 -15.07 1.47 0.17
C HIS A 47 -15.70 1.62 -1.22
N ALA A 48 -15.78 0.54 -2.01
CA ALA A 48 -16.36 0.57 -3.34
C ALA A 48 -17.81 1.09 -3.39
N SER A 49 -18.57 0.92 -2.31
CA SER A 49 -19.95 1.39 -2.17
C SER A 49 -20.08 2.89 -1.85
N VAL A 50 -18.98 3.57 -1.52
CA VAL A 50 -18.97 5.00 -1.19
C VAL A 50 -18.90 5.83 -2.48
N PRO A 51 -19.81 6.82 -2.68
CA PRO A 51 -19.77 7.71 -3.84
C PRO A 51 -18.39 8.35 -4.04
N LEU A 52 -17.96 8.49 -5.30
CA LEU A 52 -16.63 9.03 -5.64
C LEU A 52 -16.36 10.38 -4.96
N GLU A 53 -17.31 11.29 -4.98
CA GLU A 53 -17.19 12.61 -4.35
C GLU A 53 -16.89 12.53 -2.84
N ILE A 54 -17.51 11.56 -2.16
CA ILE A 54 -17.28 11.33 -0.72
C ILE A 54 -15.92 10.66 -0.52
N ARG A 55 -15.55 9.67 -1.35
CA ARG A 55 -14.23 9.03 -1.31
C ARG A 55 -13.11 10.04 -1.46
N THR A 56 -13.19 10.90 -2.48
CA THR A 56 -12.23 11.96 -2.74
C THR A 56 -12.11 12.92 -1.56
N ARG A 57 -13.23 13.30 -0.93
CA ARG A 57 -13.23 14.18 0.25
C ARG A 57 -12.57 13.53 1.48
N LEU A 58 -12.62 12.20 1.58
CA LEU A 58 -11.97 11.42 2.64
C LEU A 58 -10.51 11.06 2.31
N GLY A 59 -9.98 11.48 1.15
CA GLY A 59 -8.65 11.08 0.70
C GLY A 59 -8.56 9.64 0.19
N ILE A 60 -9.69 8.95 0.02
CA ILE A 60 -9.74 7.61 -0.55
C ILE A 60 -9.66 7.73 -2.07
N THR A 61 -8.45 7.82 -2.58
CA THR A 61 -8.15 7.92 -4.01
C THR A 61 -7.80 6.55 -4.59
N ASP A 62 -7.82 6.46 -5.91
CA ASP A 62 -7.53 5.22 -6.66
C ASP A 62 -6.09 4.70 -6.50
N ASN A 63 -5.21 5.48 -5.86
CA ASN A 63 -3.83 5.13 -5.56
C ASN A 63 -3.53 4.95 -4.06
N LEU A 64 -4.56 5.00 -3.21
CA LEU A 64 -4.41 4.72 -1.78
C LEU A 64 -4.25 3.21 -1.56
N ILE A 65 -3.10 2.78 -1.06
CA ILE A 65 -2.86 1.41 -0.67
C ILE A 65 -2.90 1.33 0.85
N ARG A 66 -3.58 0.32 1.39
CA ARG A 66 -3.59 0.01 2.82
C ARG A 66 -2.96 -1.36 3.04
N ILE A 67 -2.01 -1.44 3.96
CA ILE A 67 -1.39 -2.70 4.35
C ILE A 67 -1.58 -2.94 5.85
N SER A 68 -1.69 -4.22 6.21
CA SER A 68 -1.60 -4.72 7.56
C SER A 68 -0.38 -5.63 7.60
N VAL A 69 0.69 -5.18 8.24
CA VAL A 69 1.91 -5.98 8.40
C VAL A 69 1.68 -7.05 9.47
N GLY A 70 1.93 -8.30 9.09
CA GLY A 70 1.88 -9.49 9.93
C GLY A 70 3.14 -9.70 10.75
N ILE A 71 3.48 -10.96 11.02
CA ILE A 71 4.65 -11.37 11.82
C ILE A 71 5.72 -12.12 11.00
N GLU A 72 5.66 -12.01 9.66
CA GLU A 72 6.68 -12.56 8.77
C GLU A 72 8.04 -11.90 8.96
N ASP A 73 9.07 -12.50 8.35
CA ASP A 73 10.42 -11.97 8.35
C ASP A 73 10.49 -10.58 7.70
N VAL A 74 11.19 -9.63 8.35
CA VAL A 74 11.17 -8.23 7.93
C VAL A 74 11.90 -8.02 6.60
N GLU A 75 12.98 -8.77 6.37
CA GLU A 75 13.72 -8.71 5.11
C GLU A 75 12.88 -9.23 3.95
N ASP A 76 12.10 -10.30 4.17
CA ASP A 76 11.19 -10.85 3.17
C ASP A 76 10.07 -9.85 2.82
N LEU A 77 9.47 -9.21 3.82
CA LEU A 77 8.44 -8.19 3.61
C LEU A 77 8.96 -6.98 2.84
N ILE A 78 10.17 -6.50 3.17
CA ILE A 78 10.80 -5.38 2.47
C ILE A 78 11.10 -5.76 1.02
N GLN A 79 11.62 -6.95 0.77
CA GLN A 79 11.91 -7.43 -0.59
C GLN A 79 10.64 -7.59 -1.43
N ASP A 80 9.55 -8.07 -0.84
CA ASP A 80 8.28 -8.21 -1.55
C ASP A 80 7.69 -6.85 -1.94
N LEU A 81 7.74 -5.87 -1.05
CA LEU A 81 7.31 -4.50 -1.34
C LEU A 81 8.20 -3.85 -2.41
N ASP A 82 9.52 -3.97 -2.29
CA ASP A 82 10.48 -3.38 -3.24
C ASP A 82 10.30 -3.94 -4.65
N GLN A 83 10.17 -5.26 -4.81
CA GLN A 83 9.96 -5.86 -6.13
C GLN A 83 8.60 -5.48 -6.73
N ALA A 84 7.54 -5.41 -5.92
CA ALA A 84 6.21 -4.99 -6.37
C ALA A 84 6.19 -3.51 -6.79
N LEU A 85 6.87 -2.64 -6.03
CA LEU A 85 7.00 -1.21 -6.35
C LEU A 85 7.76 -0.99 -7.65
N LYS A 86 8.89 -1.68 -7.85
CA LYS A 86 9.69 -1.60 -9.09
C LYS A 86 8.92 -2.08 -10.32
N LYS A 87 8.06 -3.08 -10.15
CA LYS A 87 7.19 -3.59 -11.21
C LYS A 87 6.10 -2.58 -11.58
N ALA A 88 5.47 -1.95 -10.59
CA ALA A 88 4.36 -1.02 -10.80
C ALA A 88 4.79 0.38 -11.27
N VAL A 89 5.92 0.89 -10.77
CA VAL A 89 6.37 2.26 -11.02
C VAL A 89 7.74 2.25 -11.69
N SER A 90 7.75 2.35 -13.03
CA SER A 90 8.98 2.37 -13.84
C SER A 90 9.90 3.57 -13.54
N SER A 91 9.36 4.64 -12.95
CA SER A 91 10.11 5.84 -12.57
C SER A 91 10.50 5.74 -11.10
N PHE A 92 11.43 4.83 -10.79
CA PHE A 92 11.99 4.72 -9.45
C PHE A 92 12.73 6.02 -9.13
N CYS A 93 12.09 6.89 -8.35
CA CYS A 93 12.81 7.98 -7.69
C CYS A 93 13.61 7.30 -6.59
N THR A 94 14.93 7.23 -6.76
CA THR A 94 15.87 6.74 -5.75
C THR A 94 15.58 7.42 -4.42
N TRP A 95 15.07 6.67 -3.43
CA TRP A 95 14.75 7.15 -2.09
C TRP A 95 15.49 6.22 -1.12
N PHE A 96 16.56 6.57 -0.41
CA PHE A 96 17.37 7.79 -0.24
C PHE A 96 18.84 7.37 0.10
N PRO A 97 19.90 8.12 -0.28
CA PRO A 97 21.25 7.91 0.24
C PRO A 97 21.45 8.39 1.68
N GLU A 98 20.67 9.36 2.14
CA GLU A 98 20.87 10.06 3.42
C GLU A 98 19.50 10.39 4.04
N TYR A 99 19.27 9.90 5.26
CA TYR A 99 18.20 10.34 6.14
C TYR A 99 18.43 11.81 6.51
N ASP A 100 17.58 12.73 6.06
CA ASP A 100 17.37 14.03 6.69
C ASP A 100 15.89 14.41 6.58
N ASP A 101 15.31 14.77 7.71
CA ASP A 101 13.95 15.28 7.95
C ASP A 101 12.76 14.29 7.89
N ILE A 102 12.54 13.71 9.06
CA ILE A 102 11.30 13.13 9.57
C ILE A 102 10.10 14.02 9.23
N SER A 103 9.19 13.49 8.40
CA SER A 103 7.77 13.89 8.40
C SER A 103 6.89 12.67 8.11
N LEU A 104 6.96 11.70 9.02
CA LEU A 104 5.90 10.71 9.24
C LEU A 104 4.66 11.45 9.75
N LEU A 105 3.82 11.93 8.83
CA LEU A 105 2.45 12.33 9.18
C LEU A 105 1.58 11.06 9.20
N LEU A 106 1.62 10.36 10.33
CA LEU A 106 0.55 9.46 10.74
C LEU A 106 -0.72 10.31 10.88
N ALA A 107 -1.70 10.06 10.02
CA ALA A 107 -3.11 10.37 10.26
C ALA A 107 -3.87 9.05 10.41
#